data_AF-A0A8C6WX47-F1
#
_entry.id   AF-A0A8C6WX47-F1
#
_cell.length_a   1.000
_cell.length_b   1.000
_cell.length_c   1.000
_cell.angle_alpha   90.00
_cell.angle_beta   90.00
_cell.angle_gamma   90.00
#
_symmetry.space_group_name_H-M   'P 1'
#
loop_
_entity.id
_entity.type
_entity.pdbx_description
1 polymer ?
#
loop_
_entity_poly.entity_id
_entity_poly.type
_entity_poly.pdbx_seq_one_letter_code
_entity_poly.pdbx_strand_id
1 'polypeptide(L)'
;MKTVIVGIGGMTNGGKSTLATRLQQQIPNSCIVAQDTYFKDDSVVPVDSNGFKQYDDLDALHMDQMLDDINLWRRGPECFLKKRGLEPMQVSQPGSDVFVLIVEGFLIFNYRPLNCLYDKKYFIEIPYDICKTRRSTRVYSPPDLPGYFDGYVWPMYLKNRKEMEAMVSDIGEVFFHYDMKFTLTLYIFTVIILKSTYIAVFLDGLQDKDQLLDSVHKDVLKTIEGRKGKVALLFEFSQTFLGGFFSKIITILCLFVSFSEK
;
A
#
# COMPACT_ATOMS: atom_id res chain seq x y z
N MET A 1 20.55 5.41 4.15
CA MET A 1 19.55 4.34 4.02
C MET A 1 18.20 4.91 3.65
N LYS A 2 17.68 4.54 2.49
CA LYS A 2 16.37 4.93 1.97
C LYS A 2 15.44 3.72 1.98
N THR A 3 14.20 3.89 2.42
CA THR A 3 13.20 2.81 2.46
C THR A 3 12.00 3.13 1.59
N VAL A 4 11.60 2.25 0.68
CA VAL A 4 10.40 2.40 -0.15
C VAL A 4 9.38 1.32 0.22
N ILE A 5 8.12 1.69 0.44
CA ILE A 5 7.04 0.75 0.72
C ILE A 5 6.06 0.73 -0.45
N VAL A 6 5.91 -0.44 -1.07
CA VAL A 6 5.03 -0.68 -2.21
C VAL A 6 3.86 -1.54 -1.76
N GLY A 7 2.64 -1.03 -1.88
CA GLY A 7 1.40 -1.77 -1.66
C GLY A 7 0.91 -2.41 -2.96
N ILE A 8 0.67 -3.72 -2.97
CA ILE A 8 0.04 -4.47 -4.06
C ILE A 8 -1.29 -5.03 -3.55
N GLY A 9 -2.33 -4.20 -3.69
CA GLY A 9 -3.71 -4.51 -3.39
C GLY A 9 -4.45 -5.18 -4.54
N GLY A 10 -5.71 -5.53 -4.33
CA GLY A 10 -6.59 -6.02 -5.40
C GLY A 10 -7.47 -7.17 -4.97
N MET A 11 -8.36 -7.58 -5.87
CA MET A 11 -9.30 -8.66 -5.58
C MET A 11 -8.62 -10.01 -5.33
N THR A 12 -9.37 -10.93 -4.72
CA THR A 12 -8.97 -12.34 -4.57
C THR A 12 -8.66 -12.97 -5.92
N ASN A 13 -7.71 -13.93 -5.97
CA ASN A 13 -7.26 -14.61 -7.18
C ASN A 13 -6.83 -13.70 -8.37
N GLY A 14 -6.55 -12.41 -8.14
CA GLY A 14 -6.13 -11.45 -9.16
C GLY A 14 -4.68 -11.58 -9.64
N GLY A 15 -3.81 -12.25 -8.88
CA GLY A 15 -2.37 -12.41 -9.20
C GLY A 15 -1.41 -11.57 -8.36
N LYS A 16 -1.88 -10.99 -7.24
CA LYS A 16 -1.10 -10.14 -6.32
C LYS A 16 0.21 -10.78 -5.87
N SER A 17 0.15 -11.94 -5.22
CA SER A 17 1.33 -12.62 -4.70
C SER A 17 2.31 -13.01 -5.82
N THR A 18 1.82 -13.34 -7.03
CA THR A 18 2.69 -13.58 -8.18
C THR A 18 3.43 -12.32 -8.60
N LEU A 19 2.74 -11.18 -8.73
CA LEU A 19 3.37 -9.91 -9.05
C LEU A 19 4.38 -9.50 -7.97
N ALA A 20 4.02 -9.62 -6.69
CA ALA A 20 4.86 -9.31 -5.55
C ALA A 20 6.16 -10.15 -5.55
N THR A 21 6.05 -11.46 -5.69
CA THR A 21 7.21 -12.37 -5.75
C THR A 21 8.12 -12.07 -6.92
N ARG A 22 7.56 -11.82 -8.11
CA ARG A 22 8.37 -11.48 -9.29
C ARG A 22 9.04 -10.12 -9.17
N LEU A 23 8.37 -9.14 -8.57
CA LEU A 23 8.94 -7.82 -8.29
C LEU A 23 10.08 -7.93 -7.27
N GLN A 24 9.91 -8.73 -6.21
CA GLN A 24 10.96 -8.98 -5.22
C GLN A 24 12.22 -9.59 -5.86
N GLN A 25 12.06 -10.51 -6.81
CA GLN A 25 13.18 -11.14 -7.52
C GLN A 25 14.00 -10.16 -8.36
N GLN A 26 13.41 -9.05 -8.81
CA GLN A 26 14.07 -8.05 -9.65
C GLN A 26 14.65 -6.88 -8.84
N ILE A 27 14.16 -6.65 -7.62
CA ILE A 27 14.59 -5.53 -6.76
C ILE A 27 15.50 -6.04 -5.64
N PRO A 28 16.77 -5.62 -5.56
CA PRO A 28 17.65 -5.99 -4.46
C PRO A 28 17.16 -5.43 -3.12
N ASN A 29 17.59 -6.03 -2.00
CA ASN A 29 17.23 -5.59 -0.65
C ASN A 29 15.71 -5.46 -0.43
N SER A 30 14.94 -6.33 -1.08
CA SER A 30 13.48 -6.34 -1.00
C SER A 30 12.93 -7.52 -0.21
N CYS A 31 11.81 -7.30 0.47
CA CYS A 31 11.09 -8.36 1.18
C CYS A 31 9.57 -8.18 1.07
N ILE A 32 8.83 -9.29 1.27
CA ILE A 32 7.37 -9.32 1.15
C ILE A 32 6.73 -9.51 2.53
N VAL A 33 5.70 -8.72 2.82
CA VAL A 33 4.72 -8.95 3.89
C VAL A 33 3.39 -9.26 3.23
N ALA A 34 2.91 -10.50 3.37
CA ALA A 34 1.68 -10.98 2.76
C ALA A 34 0.54 -10.97 3.79
N GLN A 35 -0.56 -10.29 3.49
CA GLN A 35 -1.70 -10.17 4.39
C GLN A 35 -2.30 -11.53 4.78
N ASP A 36 -2.27 -12.50 3.86
CA ASP A 36 -2.79 -13.85 4.09
C ASP A 36 -2.08 -14.58 5.26
N THR A 37 -0.90 -14.13 5.70
CA THR A 37 -0.22 -14.72 6.89
C THR A 37 -0.75 -14.19 8.23
N TYR A 38 -1.67 -13.22 8.19
CA TYR A 38 -2.22 -12.56 9.39
C TYR A 38 -3.69 -12.91 9.61
N PHE A 39 -4.22 -13.94 8.96
CA PHE A 39 -5.56 -14.44 9.29
C PHE A 39 -5.61 -14.92 10.73
N LYS A 40 -6.71 -14.58 11.42
CA LYS A 40 -7.04 -15.16 12.71
C LYS A 40 -7.37 -16.64 12.54
N ASP A 41 -7.27 -17.39 13.64
CA ASP A 41 -7.68 -18.80 13.65
C ASP A 41 -9.12 -18.97 13.18
N ASP A 42 -9.41 -20.04 12.42
CA ASP A 42 -10.76 -20.29 11.90
C ASP A 42 -11.81 -20.31 13.02
N SER A 43 -11.47 -20.83 14.21
CA SER A 43 -12.41 -20.93 15.33
C SER A 43 -12.96 -19.58 15.80
N VAL A 44 -12.26 -18.47 15.57
CA VAL A 44 -12.69 -17.12 15.99
C VAL A 44 -13.29 -16.31 14.85
N VAL A 45 -13.25 -16.79 13.62
CA VAL A 45 -13.87 -16.12 12.47
C VAL A 45 -15.39 -16.33 12.53
N PRO A 46 -16.19 -15.25 12.59
CA PRO A 46 -17.64 -15.33 12.68
C PRO A 46 -18.25 -16.01 11.46
N VAL A 47 -19.46 -16.54 11.64
CA VAL A 47 -20.28 -17.17 10.61
C VAL A 47 -21.61 -16.44 10.55
N ASP A 48 -22.06 -16.08 9.34
CA ASP A 48 -23.35 -15.43 9.15
C ASP A 48 -24.54 -16.42 9.15
N SER A 49 -25.75 -15.91 8.94
CA SER A 49 -26.97 -16.72 8.88
C SER A 49 -27.01 -17.73 7.72
N ASN A 50 -26.19 -17.54 6.69
CA ASN A 50 -26.08 -18.43 5.53
C ASN A 50 -25.00 -19.50 5.74
N GLY A 51 -24.30 -19.49 6.88
CA GLY A 51 -23.18 -20.38 7.14
C GLY A 51 -21.86 -19.90 6.55
N PHE A 52 -21.78 -18.67 6.04
CA PHE A 52 -20.58 -18.14 5.41
C PHE A 52 -19.64 -17.53 6.46
N LYS A 53 -18.38 -18.00 6.44
CA LYS A 53 -17.30 -17.46 7.26
C LYS A 53 -16.96 -16.04 6.82
N GLN A 54 -16.73 -15.14 7.76
CA GLN A 54 -16.54 -13.73 7.44
C GLN A 54 -15.06 -13.38 7.17
N TYR A 55 -14.40 -14.10 6.25
CA TYR A 55 -12.96 -13.93 5.98
C TYR A 55 -12.58 -12.63 5.25
N ASP A 56 -13.51 -12.04 4.50
CA ASP A 56 -13.24 -10.89 3.64
C ASP A 56 -13.50 -9.56 4.39
N ASP A 57 -13.35 -9.58 5.71
CA ASP A 57 -13.47 -8.46 6.65
C ASP A 57 -12.14 -8.23 7.39
N LEU A 58 -11.83 -6.97 7.73
CA LEU A 58 -10.62 -6.62 8.49
C LEU A 58 -10.60 -7.30 9.87
N ASP A 59 -11.77 -7.54 10.46
CA ASP A 59 -11.88 -8.23 11.75
C ASP A 59 -11.46 -9.70 11.68
N ALA A 60 -11.34 -10.31 10.50
CA ALA A 60 -10.77 -11.65 10.33
C ALA A 60 -9.23 -11.67 10.34
N LEU A 61 -8.57 -10.51 10.42
CA LEU A 61 -7.13 -10.36 10.30
C LEU A 61 -6.53 -9.71 11.56
N HIS A 62 -5.32 -10.12 11.91
CA HIS A 62 -4.47 -9.46 12.90
C HIS A 62 -3.77 -8.23 12.29
N MET A 63 -4.55 -7.23 11.85
CA MET A 63 -4.02 -6.04 11.15
C MET A 63 -3.03 -5.22 11.98
N ASP A 64 -3.22 -5.18 13.30
CA ASP A 64 -2.28 -4.49 14.21
C ASP A 64 -0.90 -5.18 14.22
N GLN A 65 -0.87 -6.53 14.20
CA GLN A 65 0.39 -7.29 14.12
C GLN A 65 1.09 -7.06 12.76
N MET A 66 0.31 -6.98 11.69
CA MET A 66 0.83 -6.66 10.36
C MET A 66 1.45 -5.25 10.33
N LEU A 67 0.81 -4.27 10.95
CA LEU A 67 1.34 -2.90 11.10
C LEU A 67 2.62 -2.89 11.94
N ASP A 68 2.68 -3.64 13.03
CA ASP A 68 3.85 -3.76 13.89
C ASP A 68 5.06 -4.35 13.14
N ASP A 69 4.84 -5.39 12.33
CA ASP A 69 5.88 -5.97 11.49
C ASP A 69 6.41 -4.97 10.45
N ILE A 70 5.52 -4.20 9.82
CA ILE A 70 5.90 -3.14 8.88
C ILE A 70 6.70 -2.06 9.59
N ASN A 71 6.32 -1.67 10.82
CA ASN A 71 7.06 -0.70 11.63
C ASN A 71 8.40 -1.25 12.14
N LEU A 72 8.51 -2.56 12.40
CA LEU A 72 9.79 -3.21 12.68
C LEU A 72 10.73 -3.14 11.48
N TRP A 73 10.22 -3.41 10.27
CA TRP A 73 10.99 -3.25 9.05
C TRP A 73 11.43 -1.80 8.84
N ARG A 74 10.54 -0.81 9.04
CA ARG A 74 10.88 0.62 8.90
C ARG A 74 12.01 1.06 9.82
N ARG A 75 12.04 0.56 11.06
CA ARG A 75 13.07 0.90 12.06
C ARG A 75 14.43 0.26 11.77
N GLY A 76 14.45 -0.88 11.08
CA GLY A 76 15.67 -1.65 10.85
C GLY A 76 15.54 -2.66 9.73
N PRO A 77 15.51 -2.23 8.46
CA PRO A 77 15.20 -3.10 7.33
C PRO A 77 16.25 -4.19 7.15
N GLU A 78 17.55 -3.90 7.35
CA GLU A 78 18.61 -4.91 7.33
C GLU A 78 18.40 -6.02 8.36
N CYS A 79 18.09 -5.66 9.62
CA CYS A 79 17.84 -6.62 10.68
C CYS A 79 16.59 -7.45 10.39
N PHE A 80 15.56 -6.83 9.81
CA PHE A 80 14.34 -7.53 9.42
C PHE A 80 14.59 -8.55 8.31
N LEU A 81 15.36 -8.19 7.28
CA LEU A 81 15.75 -9.09 6.20
C LEU A 81 16.52 -10.30 6.75
N LYS A 82 17.54 -10.06 7.59
CA LYS A 82 18.33 -11.14 8.21
C LYS A 82 17.47 -12.09 9.04
N LYS A 83 16.51 -11.58 9.81
CA LYS A 83 15.55 -12.42 10.58
C LYS A 83 14.68 -13.30 9.69
N ARG A 84 14.44 -12.89 8.44
CA ARG A 84 13.72 -13.68 7.44
C ARG A 84 14.65 -14.56 6.57
N GLY A 85 15.93 -14.68 6.94
CA GLY A 85 16.92 -15.47 6.19
C GLY A 85 17.31 -14.86 4.85
N LEU A 86 17.09 -13.55 4.66
CA LEU A 86 17.51 -12.81 3.48
C LEU A 86 18.81 -12.06 3.78
N GLU A 87 19.84 -12.26 2.96
CA GLU A 87 21.12 -11.57 3.10
C GLU A 87 21.08 -10.21 2.37
N PRO A 88 21.24 -9.08 3.08
CA PRO A 88 21.30 -7.77 2.45
C PRO A 88 22.54 -7.64 1.54
N MET A 89 22.37 -6.99 0.39
CA MET A 89 23.48 -6.66 -0.50
C MET A 89 24.42 -5.68 0.20
N GLN A 90 25.74 -5.95 0.13
CA GLN A 90 26.74 -5.09 0.78
C GLN A 90 26.79 -3.70 0.11
N VAL A 91 27.10 -2.69 0.93
CA VAL A 91 27.06 -1.24 0.64
C VAL A 91 27.96 -0.81 -0.54
N SER A 92 28.82 -1.69 -1.04
CA SER A 92 29.74 -1.42 -2.15
C SER A 92 29.09 -1.41 -3.55
N GLN A 93 27.83 -1.86 -3.68
CA GLN A 93 27.11 -1.93 -4.96
C GLN A 93 26.18 -0.71 -5.17
N PRO A 94 26.06 -0.14 -6.39
CA PRO A 94 25.07 0.90 -6.69
C PRO A 94 23.65 0.41 -6.37
N GLY A 95 22.91 1.12 -5.52
CA GLY A 95 21.55 0.74 -5.08
C GLY A 95 21.47 0.01 -3.73
N SER A 96 22.61 -0.36 -3.14
CA SER A 96 22.70 -1.01 -1.82
C SER A 96 22.17 -0.18 -0.64
N ASP A 97 22.03 1.14 -0.80
CA ASP A 97 21.50 2.04 0.23
C ASP A 97 19.96 2.14 0.22
N VAL A 98 19.27 1.37 -0.63
CA VAL A 98 17.80 1.36 -0.74
C VAL A 98 17.24 0.00 -0.32
N PHE A 99 16.23 0.01 0.54
CA PHE A 99 15.47 -1.17 0.94
C PHE A 99 14.02 -1.03 0.47
N VAL A 100 13.42 -2.12 -0.02
CA VAL A 100 12.04 -2.11 -0.52
C VAL A 100 11.18 -3.10 0.25
N LEU A 101 10.07 -2.63 0.81
CA LEU A 101 9.06 -3.48 1.39
C LEU A 101 7.89 -3.60 0.44
N ILE A 102 7.56 -4.81 0.03
CA ILE A 102 6.37 -5.11 -0.76
C ILE A 102 5.32 -5.65 0.21
N VAL A 103 4.23 -4.91 0.36
CA VAL A 103 3.09 -5.34 1.17
C VAL A 103 1.98 -5.74 0.22
N GLU A 104 1.55 -6.99 0.27
CA GLU A 104 0.54 -7.52 -0.64
C GLU A 104 -0.65 -8.11 0.12
N GLY A 105 -1.86 -7.92 -0.40
CA GLY A 105 -3.07 -8.43 0.22
C GLY A 105 -4.33 -7.82 -0.39
N PHE A 106 -5.49 -8.37 -0.08
CA PHE A 106 -6.75 -7.95 -0.70
C PHE A 106 -7.48 -6.82 0.05
N LEU A 107 -7.13 -6.58 1.32
CA LEU A 107 -7.71 -5.54 2.19
C LEU A 107 -6.69 -4.51 2.69
N ILE A 108 -5.44 -4.54 2.21
CA ILE A 108 -4.36 -3.70 2.73
C ILE A 108 -4.60 -2.18 2.60
N PHE A 109 -5.49 -1.77 1.70
CA PHE A 109 -5.87 -0.36 1.52
C PHE A 109 -7.15 0.04 2.25
N ASN A 110 -7.82 -0.89 2.94
CA ASN A 110 -8.99 -0.60 3.77
C ASN A 110 -8.58 -0.28 5.22
N TYR A 111 -7.35 -0.58 5.61
CA TYR A 111 -6.87 -0.34 6.97
C TYR A 111 -6.09 0.98 7.04
N ARG A 112 -6.74 2.02 7.59
CA ARG A 112 -6.25 3.41 7.61
C ARG A 112 -4.79 3.57 8.08
N PRO A 113 -4.32 2.90 9.15
CA PRO A 113 -2.93 3.07 9.60
C PRO A 113 -1.88 2.67 8.55
N LEU A 114 -2.17 1.69 7.67
CA LEU A 114 -1.25 1.29 6.59
C LEU A 114 -1.29 2.26 5.41
N ASN A 115 -2.43 2.90 5.17
CA ASN A 115 -2.62 3.76 4.00
C ASN A 115 -1.67 4.96 3.92
N CYS A 116 -1.15 5.42 5.07
CA CYS A 116 -0.19 6.52 5.16
C CYS A 116 1.27 6.08 4.97
N LEU A 117 1.54 4.78 4.90
CA LEU A 117 2.89 4.23 4.83
C LEU A 117 3.38 3.96 3.40
N TYR A 118 2.46 3.81 2.45
CA TYR A 118 2.79 3.41 1.08
C TYR A 118 3.33 4.58 0.25
N ASP A 119 4.49 4.36 -0.38
CA ASP A 119 5.04 5.23 -1.43
C ASP A 119 4.36 5.03 -2.79
N LYS A 120 3.97 3.77 -3.05
CA LYS A 120 3.27 3.33 -4.25
C LYS A 120 2.16 2.37 -3.88
N LYS A 121 1.01 2.52 -4.53
CA LYS A 121 -0.15 1.66 -4.36
C LYS A 121 -0.59 1.16 -5.73
N TYR A 122 -0.66 -0.15 -5.89
CA TYR A 122 -1.16 -0.81 -7.08
C TYR A 122 -2.39 -1.64 -6.71
N PHE A 123 -3.43 -1.65 -7.52
CA PHE A 123 -4.66 -2.40 -7.25
C PHE A 123 -5.02 -3.27 -8.46
N ILE A 124 -4.93 -4.59 -8.32
CA ILE A 124 -5.21 -5.52 -9.42
C ILE A 124 -6.70 -5.85 -9.50
N GLU A 125 -7.28 -5.73 -10.70
CA GLU A 125 -8.67 -6.08 -11.00
C GLU A 125 -8.78 -7.05 -12.18
N ILE A 126 -9.74 -7.96 -12.10
CA ILE A 126 -10.19 -8.82 -13.20
C ILE A 126 -11.73 -8.87 -13.21
N PRO A 127 -12.38 -9.19 -14.34
CA PRO A 127 -13.83 -9.32 -14.39
C PRO A 127 -14.36 -10.42 -13.46
N TYR A 128 -15.60 -10.25 -13.00
CA TYR A 128 -16.31 -11.18 -12.09
C TYR A 128 -16.20 -12.64 -12.51
N ASP A 129 -16.54 -12.98 -13.76
CA ASP A 129 -16.57 -14.36 -14.24
C ASP A 129 -15.18 -15.01 -14.20
N ILE A 130 -14.15 -14.23 -14.51
CA ILE A 130 -12.76 -14.69 -14.44
C ILE A 130 -12.33 -14.88 -12.99
N CYS A 131 -12.68 -13.95 -12.10
CA CYS A 131 -12.40 -14.07 -10.68
C CYS A 131 -13.06 -15.32 -10.08
N LYS A 132 -14.34 -15.53 -10.39
CA LYS A 132 -15.12 -16.70 -9.95
C LYS A 132 -14.47 -17.99 -10.42
N THR A 133 -14.14 -18.07 -11.71
CA THR A 133 -13.49 -19.25 -12.31
C THR A 133 -12.13 -19.52 -11.67
N ARG A 134 -11.28 -18.50 -11.52
CA ARG A 134 -9.97 -18.65 -10.88
C ARG A 134 -10.12 -19.08 -9.41
N ARG A 135 -11.09 -18.53 -8.68
CA ARG A 135 -11.33 -18.90 -7.29
C ARG A 135 -11.81 -20.34 -7.16
N SER A 136 -12.72 -20.80 -8.03
CA SER A 136 -13.20 -22.19 -8.02
C SER A 136 -12.11 -23.23 -8.29
N THR A 137 -10.99 -22.83 -8.92
CA THR A 137 -9.83 -23.71 -9.14
C THR A 137 -8.83 -23.73 -7.98
N ARG A 138 -8.97 -22.84 -7.00
CA ARG A 138 -8.07 -22.76 -5.83
C ARG A 138 -8.70 -23.46 -4.64
N VAL A 139 -7.89 -24.25 -3.93
CA VAL A 139 -8.31 -24.89 -2.68
C VAL A 139 -7.94 -24.00 -1.51
N TYR A 140 -8.93 -23.65 -0.70
CA TYR A 140 -8.79 -22.92 0.56
C TYR A 140 -8.92 -23.88 1.75
N SER A 141 -8.44 -23.45 2.91
CA SER A 141 -8.61 -24.15 4.18
C SER A 141 -9.19 -23.19 5.21
N PRO A 142 -10.46 -23.33 5.63
CA PRO A 142 -11.44 -24.31 5.16
C PRO A 142 -11.84 -24.06 3.68
N PRO A 143 -12.36 -25.08 2.97
CA PRO A 143 -12.80 -24.92 1.59
C PRO A 143 -14.03 -24.02 1.48
N ASP A 144 -14.14 -23.28 0.38
CA ASP A 144 -15.30 -22.44 0.08
C ASP A 144 -16.59 -23.30 0.03
N LEU A 145 -17.64 -22.86 0.74
CA LEU A 145 -18.96 -23.50 0.69
C LEU A 145 -19.68 -23.21 -0.64
N PRO A 146 -20.65 -24.03 -1.08
CA PRO A 146 -21.47 -23.72 -2.24
C PRO A 146 -22.12 -22.34 -2.13
N GLY A 147 -21.99 -21.53 -3.18
CA GLY A 147 -22.53 -20.16 -3.21
C GLY A 147 -21.71 -19.10 -2.45
N TYR A 148 -20.63 -19.48 -1.75
CA TYR A 148 -19.83 -18.55 -0.95
C TYR A 148 -19.25 -17.39 -1.76
N PHE A 149 -18.84 -17.64 -3.02
CA PHE A 149 -18.32 -16.56 -3.87
C PHE A 149 -19.38 -15.49 -4.16
N ASP A 150 -20.57 -15.91 -4.59
CA ASP A 150 -21.64 -15.02 -5.02
C ASP A 150 -22.34 -14.36 -3.82
N GLY A 151 -22.49 -15.12 -2.73
CA GLY A 151 -23.21 -14.71 -1.54
C GLY A 151 -22.39 -13.92 -0.54
N TYR A 152 -21.06 -14.02 -0.58
CA TYR A 152 -20.19 -13.34 0.39
C TYR A 152 -18.98 -12.65 -0.24
N VAL A 153 -18.09 -13.39 -0.90
CA VAL A 153 -16.80 -12.87 -1.38
C VAL A 153 -16.95 -11.68 -2.32
N TRP A 154 -17.80 -11.82 -3.35
CA TRP A 154 -17.98 -10.77 -4.34
C TRP A 154 -18.69 -9.53 -3.77
N PRO A 155 -19.81 -9.67 -3.02
CA PRO A 155 -20.39 -8.56 -2.28
C PRO A 155 -19.39 -7.84 -1.37
N MET A 156 -18.55 -8.58 -0.64
CA MET A 156 -17.52 -8.00 0.23
C MET A 156 -16.44 -7.28 -0.56
N TYR A 157 -15.96 -7.84 -1.68
CA TYR A 157 -15.05 -7.13 -2.57
C TYR A 157 -15.64 -5.78 -3.04
N LEU A 158 -16.91 -5.76 -3.48
CA LEU A 158 -17.56 -4.51 -3.91
C LEU A 158 -17.69 -3.50 -2.77
N LYS A 159 -18.07 -3.95 -1.56
CA LYS A 159 -18.12 -3.13 -0.35
C LYS A 159 -16.74 -2.54 -0.05
N ASN A 160 -15.71 -3.38 0.02
CA ASN A 160 -14.35 -3.00 0.36
C ASN A 160 -13.74 -2.06 -0.70
N ARG A 161 -14.03 -2.28 -1.99
CA ARG A 161 -13.64 -1.36 -3.08
C ARG A 161 -14.23 0.03 -2.86
N LYS A 162 -15.53 0.10 -2.61
CA LYS A 162 -16.23 1.37 -2.37
C LYS A 162 -15.67 2.09 -1.14
N GLU A 163 -15.38 1.37 -0.07
CA GLU A 163 -14.77 1.94 1.15
C GLU A 163 -13.35 2.46 0.88
N MET A 164 -12.53 1.70 0.14
CA MET A 164 -11.20 2.13 -0.26
C MET A 164 -11.24 3.44 -1.06
N GLU A 165 -12.16 3.54 -2.03
CA GLU A 165 -12.35 4.74 -2.84
C GLU A 165 -12.85 5.94 -2.01
N ALA A 166 -13.72 5.69 -1.02
CA ALA A 166 -14.23 6.72 -0.11
C ALA A 166 -13.14 7.28 0.81
N MET A 167 -12.21 6.45 1.31
CA MET A 167 -11.10 6.92 2.16
C MET A 167 -10.19 7.94 1.47
N VAL A 168 -10.08 7.91 0.13
CA VAL A 168 -9.35 8.92 -0.65
C VAL A 168 -10.08 10.27 -0.63
N SER A 169 -11.41 10.25 -0.50
CA SER A 169 -12.27 11.44 -0.49
C SER A 169 -12.26 12.15 0.86
N ASP A 170 -12.30 11.40 1.97
CA ASP A 170 -12.29 11.94 3.35
C ASP A 170 -11.04 12.80 3.64
N ILE A 171 -9.90 12.46 3.03
CA ILE A 171 -8.67 13.24 3.17
C ILE A 171 -8.88 14.65 2.62
N GLY A 172 -9.69 14.82 1.57
CA GLY A 172 -10.04 16.15 1.07
C GLY A 172 -10.81 16.99 2.09
N GLU A 173 -11.67 16.39 2.92
CA GLU A 173 -12.55 17.09 3.86
C GLU A 173 -11.87 17.44 5.19
N VAL A 174 -10.96 16.59 5.70
CA VAL A 174 -10.21 16.87 6.94
C VAL A 174 -9.35 18.14 6.81
N PHE A 175 -8.76 18.37 5.63
CA PHE A 175 -7.99 19.59 5.35
C PHE A 175 -8.88 20.84 5.11
N PHE A 176 -10.15 20.68 4.75
CA PHE A 176 -11.10 21.81 4.70
C PHE A 176 -11.41 22.35 6.11
N HIS A 177 -11.37 21.50 7.13
CA HIS A 177 -11.69 21.89 8.52
C HIS A 177 -10.48 22.45 9.29
N TYR A 178 -9.26 22.04 8.93
CA TYR A 178 -8.01 22.55 9.52
C TYR A 178 -7.41 23.71 8.69
N ASP A 179 -7.87 24.92 9.00
CA ASP A 179 -7.21 26.23 8.83
C ASP A 179 -7.42 27.01 7.50
N MET A 180 -8.16 28.12 7.65
CA MET A 180 -8.58 29.06 6.61
C MET A 180 -7.51 30.15 6.34
N LYS A 181 -6.22 29.77 6.28
CA LYS A 181 -5.09 30.72 6.13
C LYS A 181 -4.01 30.30 5.13
N PHE A 182 -4.33 29.41 4.20
CA PHE A 182 -3.47 29.16 3.03
C PHE A 182 -3.97 29.95 1.83
N THR A 183 -3.07 30.51 1.01
CA THR A 183 -3.46 30.99 -0.31
C THR A 183 -4.05 29.81 -1.08
N LEU A 184 -5.18 30.05 -1.77
CA LEU A 184 -5.96 29.03 -2.49
C LEU A 184 -5.06 28.12 -3.35
N THR A 185 -4.00 28.68 -3.94
CA THR A 185 -2.99 27.96 -4.72
C THR A 185 -2.18 26.93 -3.92
N LEU A 186 -1.71 27.27 -2.71
CA LEU A 186 -0.93 26.34 -1.87
C LEU A 186 -1.82 25.23 -1.29
N TYR A 187 -3.08 25.55 -1.02
CA TYR A 187 -4.10 24.58 -0.62
C TYR A 187 -4.39 23.59 -1.75
N ILE A 188 -4.70 24.09 -2.95
CA ILE A 188 -4.95 23.26 -4.13
C ILE A 188 -3.73 22.37 -4.42
N PHE A 189 -2.52 22.92 -4.35
CA PHE A 189 -1.30 22.16 -4.62
C PHE A 189 -1.05 21.06 -3.56
N THR A 190 -1.24 21.38 -2.28
CA THR A 190 -1.14 20.40 -1.18
C THR A 190 -2.19 19.29 -1.33
N VAL A 191 -3.45 19.64 -1.62
CA VAL A 191 -4.53 18.67 -1.86
C VAL A 191 -4.25 17.80 -3.09
N ILE A 192 -3.71 18.37 -4.17
CA ILE A 192 -3.33 17.61 -5.38
C ILE A 192 -2.18 16.65 -5.09
N ILE A 193 -1.13 17.10 -4.40
CA ILE A 193 0.01 16.25 -4.04
C ILE A 193 -0.44 15.12 -3.12
N LEU A 194 -1.25 15.43 -2.10
CA LEU A 194 -1.77 14.43 -1.18
C LEU A 194 -2.66 13.43 -1.94
N LYS A 195 -3.65 13.89 -2.72
CA LYS A 195 -4.49 13.00 -3.55
C LYS A 195 -3.64 12.10 -4.45
N SER A 196 -2.59 12.64 -5.07
CA SER A 196 -1.69 11.85 -5.92
C SER A 196 -0.90 10.77 -5.15
N THR A 197 -0.67 10.91 -3.84
CA THR A 197 -0.05 9.87 -3.00
C THR A 197 -1.05 8.84 -2.46
N TYR A 198 -2.35 9.16 -2.43
CA TYR A 198 -3.38 8.24 -1.93
C TYR A 198 -4.05 7.40 -3.01
N ILE A 199 -3.99 7.80 -4.28
CA ILE A 199 -4.62 7.08 -5.39
C ILE A 199 -3.80 5.83 -5.74
N ALA A 200 -4.46 4.67 -5.68
CA ALA A 200 -3.90 3.43 -6.22
C ALA A 200 -3.92 3.45 -7.75
N VAL A 201 -2.84 2.96 -8.36
CA VAL A 201 -2.79 2.69 -9.79
C VAL A 201 -3.52 1.37 -10.04
N PHE A 202 -4.62 1.42 -10.78
CA PHE A 202 -5.39 0.23 -11.14
C PHE A 202 -4.68 -0.54 -12.25
N LEU A 203 -4.57 -1.84 -12.06
CA LEU A 203 -3.88 -2.78 -12.92
C LEU A 203 -4.88 -3.81 -13.46
N ASP A 204 -4.88 -4.00 -14.78
CA ASP A 204 -5.67 -5.06 -15.41
C ASP A 204 -4.97 -6.41 -15.24
N GLY A 205 -5.53 -7.27 -14.39
CA GLY A 205 -5.00 -8.61 -14.09
C GLY A 205 -5.23 -9.65 -15.19
N LEU A 206 -5.76 -9.25 -16.35
CA LEU A 206 -5.79 -10.04 -17.58
C LEU A 206 -4.62 -9.75 -18.52
N GLN A 207 -3.86 -8.67 -18.27
CA GLN A 207 -2.66 -8.36 -19.05
C GLN A 207 -1.61 -9.46 -18.94
N ASP A 208 -0.71 -9.48 -19.92
CA ASP A 208 0.45 -10.34 -19.88
C ASP A 208 1.28 -10.07 -18.61
N LYS A 209 1.73 -11.15 -17.97
CA LYS A 209 2.38 -11.08 -16.66
C LYS A 209 3.73 -10.37 -16.73
N ASP A 210 4.44 -10.44 -17.86
CA ASP A 210 5.74 -9.81 -18.04
C ASP A 210 5.55 -8.32 -18.29
N GLN A 211 4.59 -7.96 -19.15
CA GLN A 211 4.23 -6.56 -19.38
C GLN A 211 3.78 -5.84 -18.10
N LEU A 212 2.94 -6.52 -17.30
CA LEU A 212 2.47 -5.98 -16.02
C LEU A 212 3.63 -5.78 -15.04
N LEU A 213 4.52 -6.77 -14.94
CA LEU A 213 5.72 -6.70 -14.09
C LEU A 213 6.64 -5.55 -14.53
N ASP A 214 6.93 -5.44 -15.83
CA ASP A 214 7.82 -4.41 -16.37
C ASP A 214 7.30 -3.00 -16.09
N SER A 215 5.98 -2.80 -16.23
CA SER A 215 5.32 -1.52 -15.93
C SER A 215 5.48 -1.13 -14.46
N VAL A 216 5.17 -2.07 -13.55
CA VAL A 216 5.26 -1.86 -12.10
C VAL A 216 6.71 -1.67 -11.66
N HIS A 217 7.62 -2.52 -12.13
CA HIS A 217 9.04 -2.45 -11.84
C HIS A 217 9.64 -1.09 -12.26
N LYS A 218 9.35 -0.63 -13.48
CA LYS A 218 9.81 0.68 -13.98
C LYS A 218 9.28 1.84 -13.14
N ASP A 219 8.04 1.78 -12.69
CA ASP A 219 7.45 2.84 -11.85
C ASP A 219 8.02 2.84 -10.41
N VAL A 220 8.31 1.67 -9.85
CA VAL A 220 9.00 1.53 -8.56
C VAL A 220 10.44 2.06 -8.65
N LEU A 221 11.20 1.71 -9.70
CA LEU A 221 12.55 2.23 -9.91
C LEU A 221 12.59 3.76 -10.01
N LYS A 222 11.65 4.37 -10.75
CA LYS A 222 11.50 5.83 -10.79
C LYS A 222 11.25 6.44 -9.41
N THR A 223 10.56 5.73 -8.53
CA THR A 223 10.29 6.19 -7.15
C THR A 223 11.56 6.15 -6.30
N ILE A 224 12.34 5.09 -6.47
CA ILE A 224 13.65 4.93 -5.82
C ILE A 224 14.61 6.05 -6.26
N GLU A 225 14.67 6.34 -7.57
CA GLU A 225 15.50 7.41 -8.15
C GLU A 225 15.02 8.82 -7.79
N GLY A 226 13.69 9.04 -7.85
CA GLY A 226 13.04 10.35 -7.71
C GLY A 226 13.01 10.94 -6.30
N ARG A 227 13.38 10.16 -5.27
CA ARG A 227 13.53 10.66 -3.89
C ARG A 227 14.69 11.66 -3.68
N LYS A 228 15.37 12.11 -4.75
CA LYS A 228 16.27 13.27 -4.69
C LYS A 228 15.56 14.64 -4.71
N GLY A 229 14.26 14.72 -5.06
CA GLY A 229 13.63 16.01 -5.40
C GLY A 229 12.35 16.44 -4.67
N LYS A 230 11.59 15.54 -4.02
CA LYS A 230 10.26 15.93 -3.48
C LYS A 230 10.34 16.90 -2.30
N VAL A 231 11.32 16.75 -1.41
CA VAL A 231 11.52 17.68 -0.27
C VAL A 231 12.17 18.99 -0.73
N ALA A 232 13.10 18.92 -1.69
CA ALA A 232 13.78 20.10 -2.24
C ALA A 232 12.81 21.05 -2.97
N LEU A 233 11.86 20.51 -3.74
CA LEU A 233 10.86 21.32 -4.45
C LEU A 233 9.91 22.06 -3.49
N LEU A 234 9.51 21.43 -2.37
CA LEU A 234 8.72 22.09 -1.33
C LEU A 234 9.52 23.16 -0.59
N PHE A 235 10.82 22.93 -0.37
CA PHE A 235 11.72 23.86 0.34
C PHE A 235 12.09 25.09 -0.51
N GLU A 236 12.49 24.89 -1.77
CA GLU A 236 12.83 25.99 -2.71
C GLU A 236 11.60 26.84 -3.05
N PHE A 237 10.42 26.23 -3.20
CA PHE A 237 9.20 26.97 -3.45
C PHE A 237 8.77 27.83 -2.25
N SER A 238 9.01 27.35 -1.02
CA SER A 238 8.78 28.13 0.21
C SER A 238 9.68 29.37 0.31
N GLN A 239 10.93 29.25 -0.16
CA GLN A 239 11.92 30.34 -0.15
C GLN A 239 11.61 31.40 -1.22
N THR A 240 11.02 30.99 -2.34
CA THR A 240 10.85 31.87 -3.52
C THR A 240 9.55 32.68 -3.47
N PHE A 241 8.47 32.16 -2.85
CA PHE A 241 7.13 32.76 -2.96
C PHE A 241 6.52 33.29 -1.66
N LEU A 242 7.14 33.03 -0.51
CA LEU A 242 6.53 33.29 0.79
C LEU A 242 7.56 33.95 1.70
N GLY A 243 7.46 35.28 1.86
CA GLY A 243 8.31 36.07 2.75
C GLY A 243 8.47 35.43 4.14
N GLY A 244 9.61 35.71 4.80
CA GLY A 244 10.24 34.91 5.86
C GLY A 244 9.41 34.46 7.09
N PHE A 245 8.15 34.87 7.21
CA PHE A 245 7.21 34.35 8.21
C PHE A 245 6.60 32.99 7.79
N PHE A 246 6.29 32.81 6.50
CA PHE A 246 5.68 31.57 5.97
C PHE A 246 6.71 30.48 5.66
N SER A 247 7.95 30.87 5.33
CA SER A 247 9.09 29.94 5.24
C SER A 247 9.24 29.14 6.54
N LYS A 248 9.08 29.77 7.72
CA LYS A 248 9.16 29.06 9.01
C LYS A 248 8.02 28.05 9.22
N ILE A 249 6.79 28.33 8.77
CA ILE A 249 5.65 27.42 8.94
C ILE A 249 5.75 26.22 8.01
N ILE A 250 6.16 26.43 6.75
CA ILE A 250 6.40 25.33 5.80
C ILE A 250 7.60 24.50 6.24
N THR A 251 8.67 25.13 6.74
CA THR A 251 9.78 24.40 7.37
C THR A 251 9.31 23.61 8.59
N ILE A 252 8.38 24.11 9.41
CA ILE A 252 7.80 23.36 10.55
C ILE A 252 6.94 22.18 10.08
N LEU A 253 6.13 22.32 9.03
CA LEU A 253 5.33 21.21 8.47
C LEU A 253 6.22 20.16 7.78
N CYS A 254 7.22 20.57 7.02
CA CYS A 254 8.23 19.67 6.46
C CYS A 254 9.09 19.03 7.56
N LEU A 255 9.42 19.76 8.63
CA LEU A 255 10.09 19.22 9.81
C LEU A 255 9.18 18.27 10.59
N PHE A 256 7.86 18.47 10.64
CA PHE A 256 6.92 17.52 11.27
C PHE A 256 6.84 16.21 10.50
N VAL A 257 6.83 16.29 9.17
CA VAL A 257 6.93 15.11 8.29
C VAL A 257 8.29 14.42 8.45
N SER A 258 9.39 15.17 8.54
CA SER A 258 10.73 14.61 8.78
C SER A 258 11.02 14.18 10.22
N PHE A 259 10.33 14.73 11.24
CA PHE A 259 10.45 14.29 12.64
C PHE A 259 9.63 13.03 12.92
N SER A 260 8.59 12.77 12.12
CA SER A 260 7.91 11.46 12.10
C SER A 260 8.74 10.37 11.41
N GLU A 261 9.87 10.72 10.78
CA GLU A 261 10.79 9.83 10.07
C GLU A 261 12.14 9.64 10.78
N LYS A 262 12.29 10.09 12.04
CA LYS A 262 13.44 9.76 12.90
C LYS A 262 13.06 8.79 14.01
#